data_AF-A0A5J5B4S7-F1
#
_entry.id   AF-A0A5J5B4S7-F1
#
_cell.length_a   1.000
_cell.length_b   1.000
_cell.length_c   1.000
_cell.angle_alpha   90.00
_cell.angle_beta   90.00
_cell.angle_gamma   90.00
#
_symmetry.space_group_name_H-M   'P 1'
#
loop_
_entity.id
_entity.type
_entity.pdbx_description
1 polymer ?
#
loop_
_entity_poly.entity_id
_entity_poly.type
_entity_poly.pdbx_seq_one_letter_code
_entity_poly.pdbx_strand_id
1 'polypeptide(L)'
;MHYLFKKKKSLWLRNMSDHKNGMPEDRTWPELKLPDLLYTDTVRELHAAIEKEWDSLWRSACQTAAGRALWKHVVHDPLAEVLAGETYMRSLYDKIKKDRLNNAREISGVILAVRTLWFDSKLEAALNAFDGGEAQVVLLGAGMDARAYRLSCLKETNVFEVDFPEVLQTKTTILQASAESTNEHQHLMMTAKSLTRVAADIRDSDWLEKLQMSGFVPEKNTVWVLEGILYYLSHSHAMEVLKIIADYCTLTHTVLLADFMNKPSTTLSNSMFHFYSDWPDHLLPSLGFSDVKLSQIGDPDAHFGLLHDPLNLFNKLRSLPRSLQTHPDDGTPCCRLYLVQASGSPNQKIPNRGNSP
;
A
#
# COMPACT_ATOMS: atom_id res chain seq x y z
N MET A 1 14.68 -49.05 18.92
CA MET A 1 14.13 -47.71 18.61
C MET A 1 12.81 -47.47 19.40
N HIS A 2 12.82 -47.61 20.73
CA HIS A 2 11.62 -47.42 21.57
C HIS A 2 11.92 -46.81 22.95
N TYR A 3 13.19 -46.50 23.25
CA TYR A 3 13.63 -45.94 24.54
C TYR A 3 13.96 -44.44 24.50
N LEU A 4 14.06 -43.84 23.31
CA LEU A 4 14.33 -42.39 23.13
C LEU A 4 13.07 -41.53 23.11
N PHE A 5 11.88 -42.12 22.98
CA PHE A 5 10.61 -41.38 22.94
C PHE A 5 10.00 -41.07 24.32
N LYS A 6 10.36 -41.83 25.37
CA LYS A 6 9.83 -41.60 26.73
C LYS A 6 10.51 -40.45 27.49
N LYS A 7 11.77 -40.11 27.20
CA LYS A 7 12.48 -38.99 27.84
C LYS A 7 12.10 -37.61 27.28
N LYS A 8 11.58 -37.50 26.06
CA LYS A 8 11.08 -36.22 25.51
C LYS A 8 9.67 -35.86 25.99
N LYS A 9 8.83 -36.84 26.37
CA LYS A 9 7.48 -36.57 26.90
C LYS A 9 7.49 -36.07 28.36
N SER A 10 8.47 -36.45 29.18
CA SER A 10 8.54 -35.97 30.57
C SER A 10 9.11 -34.55 30.72
N LEU A 11 9.78 -34.02 29.68
CA LEU A 11 10.25 -32.63 29.67
C LEU A 11 9.17 -31.65 29.19
N TRP A 12 8.18 -32.13 28.43
CA TRP A 12 7.05 -31.32 27.96
C TRP A 12 5.93 -31.16 28.99
N LEU A 13 5.83 -32.07 29.97
CA LEU A 13 4.77 -32.06 31.00
C LEU A 13 5.16 -31.35 32.31
N ARG A 14 6.37 -30.79 32.41
CA ARG A 14 6.88 -30.18 33.66
C ARG A 14 6.95 -28.64 33.67
N ASN A 15 6.52 -27.99 32.58
CA ASN A 15 6.42 -26.52 32.50
C ASN A 15 4.96 -26.00 32.48
N MET A 16 3.96 -26.83 32.79
CA MET A 16 2.54 -26.42 32.88
C MET A 16 2.04 -26.29 34.33
N SER A 17 2.88 -25.81 35.23
CA SER A 17 2.45 -25.49 36.60
C SER A 17 3.25 -24.31 37.11
N ASP A 18 2.83 -23.11 36.70
CA ASP A 18 2.91 -21.87 37.48
C ASP A 18 2.21 -20.74 36.71
N HIS A 19 0.91 -20.90 36.46
CA HIS A 19 0.05 -19.76 36.15
C HIS A 19 -0.37 -19.09 37.46
N LYS A 20 0.55 -18.31 38.03
CA LYS A 20 0.17 -17.21 38.92
C LYS A 20 -0.27 -16.04 38.05
N ASN A 21 -1.45 -15.52 38.35
CA ASN A 21 -2.03 -14.30 37.79
C ASN A 21 -1.01 -13.16 37.74
N GLY A 22 -0.46 -12.92 36.56
CA GLY A 22 0.22 -11.70 36.19
C GLY A 22 -0.42 -11.21 34.92
N MET A 23 -1.15 -10.09 34.99
CA MET A 23 -1.45 -9.29 33.80
C MET A 23 -0.12 -9.07 33.07
N PRO A 24 -0.03 -9.21 31.73
CA PRO A 24 1.19 -8.89 31.02
C PRO A 24 1.56 -7.45 31.38
N GLU A 25 2.73 -7.24 31.97
CA GLU A 25 3.27 -5.91 32.20
C GLU A 25 3.16 -5.11 30.90
N ASP A 26 2.55 -3.93 31.02
CA ASP A 26 2.30 -2.97 29.97
C ASP A 26 3.58 -2.78 29.14
N ARG A 27 3.63 -3.42 27.96
CA ARG A 27 4.76 -3.31 27.03
C ARG A 27 4.73 -1.89 26.48
N THR A 28 5.42 -0.99 27.16
CA THR A 28 5.67 0.38 26.71
C THR A 28 6.05 0.34 25.25
N TRP A 29 5.27 1.02 24.40
CA TRP A 29 5.62 1.18 23.00
C TRP A 29 7.03 1.78 22.93
N PRO A 30 7.96 1.20 22.15
CA PRO A 30 9.35 1.60 22.18
C PRO A 30 9.51 3.10 21.97
N GLU A 31 10.40 3.74 22.72
CA GLU A 31 10.69 5.16 22.53
C GLU A 31 11.03 5.45 21.07
N LEU A 32 10.44 6.52 20.51
CA LEU A 32 10.70 6.93 19.13
C LEU A 32 12.15 7.38 19.00
N LYS A 33 12.95 6.57 18.31
CA LYS A 33 14.29 6.94 17.85
C LYS A 33 14.21 7.30 16.38
N LEU A 34 14.48 8.56 16.07
CA LEU A 34 14.56 9.04 14.70
C LEU A 34 15.98 8.79 14.16
N PRO A 35 16.14 8.42 12.88
CA PRO A 35 17.45 8.23 12.29
C PRO A 35 18.21 9.56 12.20
N ASP A 36 19.54 9.51 12.44
CA ASP A 36 20.41 10.69 12.44
C ASP A 36 20.34 11.49 11.13
N LEU A 37 20.07 10.79 10.03
CA LEU A 37 19.88 11.36 8.70
C LEU A 37 18.80 12.47 8.66
N LEU A 38 17.72 12.34 9.44
CA LEU A 38 16.69 13.37 9.50
C LEU A 38 17.19 14.70 10.08
N TYR A 39 18.32 14.69 10.80
CA TYR A 39 18.94 15.88 11.38
C TYR A 39 19.99 16.53 10.48
N THR A 40 20.29 15.96 9.31
CA THR A 40 21.14 16.61 8.31
C THR A 40 20.44 17.86 7.78
N ASP A 41 21.20 18.94 7.53
CA ASP A 41 20.63 20.22 7.11
C ASP A 41 19.80 20.06 5.82
N THR A 42 20.32 19.30 4.84
CA THR A 42 19.63 19.02 3.57
C THR A 42 18.27 18.33 3.77
N VAL A 43 18.21 17.23 4.53
CA VAL A 43 16.95 16.48 4.74
C VAL A 43 15.97 17.31 5.57
N ARG A 44 16.47 18.04 6.58
CA ARG A 44 15.64 18.92 7.41
C ARG A 44 15.02 20.06 6.60
N GLU A 45 15.79 20.70 5.72
CA GLU A 45 15.30 21.77 4.85
C GLU A 45 14.24 21.27 3.85
N LEU A 46 14.44 20.09 3.26
CA LEU A 46 13.47 19.48 2.35
C LEU A 46 12.14 19.19 3.04
N HIS A 47 12.17 18.60 4.24
CA HIS A 47 10.95 18.34 5.01
C HIS A 47 10.28 19.62 5.51
N ALA A 48 11.05 20.64 5.88
CA ALA A 48 10.50 21.96 6.20
C ALA A 48 9.79 22.60 4.99
N ALA A 49 10.35 22.45 3.78
CA ALA A 49 9.70 22.90 2.55
C ALA A 49 8.40 22.12 2.27
N ILE A 50 8.41 20.79 2.41
CA ILE A 50 7.18 19.96 2.31
C ILE A 50 6.10 20.48 3.26
N GLU A 51 6.43 20.72 4.53
CA GLU A 51 5.47 21.18 5.53
C GLU A 51 4.93 22.58 5.29
N LYS A 52 5.69 23.42 4.59
CA LYS A 52 5.30 24.80 4.29
C LYS A 52 4.55 24.92 2.98
N GLU A 53 4.98 24.21 1.94
CA GLU A 53 4.61 24.48 0.55
C GLU A 53 3.64 23.44 -0.03
N TRP A 54 3.75 22.18 0.37
CA TRP A 54 2.88 21.13 -0.18
C TRP A 54 1.46 21.29 0.34
N ASP A 55 0.47 20.93 -0.46
CA ASP A 55 -0.91 20.86 0.00
C ASP A 55 -1.17 19.55 0.79
N SER A 56 -2.40 19.37 1.26
CA SER A 56 -2.78 18.16 1.99
C SER A 56 -2.66 16.86 1.16
N LEU A 57 -2.83 16.93 -0.16
CA LEU A 57 -2.74 15.77 -1.05
C LEU A 57 -1.30 15.27 -1.08
N TRP A 58 -0.35 16.15 -1.38
CA TRP A 58 1.05 15.76 -1.49
C TRP A 58 1.64 15.36 -0.13
N ARG A 59 1.24 16.03 0.96
CA ARG A 59 1.67 15.65 2.33
C ARG A 59 1.21 14.25 2.74
N SER A 60 0.13 13.72 2.14
CA SER A 60 -0.32 12.35 2.40
C SER A 60 0.75 11.30 2.04
N ALA A 61 1.64 11.60 1.08
CA ALA A 61 2.75 10.73 0.72
C ALA A 61 3.74 10.53 1.90
N CYS A 62 4.06 11.59 2.65
CA CYS A 62 4.91 11.51 3.84
C CYS A 62 4.19 10.81 5.01
N GLN A 63 2.88 11.04 5.15
CA GLN A 63 2.06 10.36 6.17
C GLN A 63 2.00 8.85 5.95
N THR A 64 1.85 8.41 4.69
CA THR A 64 1.85 6.97 4.37
C THR A 64 3.23 6.34 4.58
N ALA A 65 4.31 7.05 4.25
CA ALA A 65 5.68 6.63 4.59
C ALA A 65 5.86 6.47 6.10
N ALA A 66 5.35 7.40 6.93
CA ALA A 66 5.41 7.29 8.39
C ALA A 66 4.71 6.02 8.90
N GLY A 67 3.59 5.65 8.26
CA GLY A 67 2.89 4.38 8.52
C GLY A 67 3.78 3.16 8.31
N ARG A 68 4.47 3.10 7.17
CA ARG A 68 5.41 2.00 6.87
C ARG A 68 6.57 1.97 7.86
N ALA A 69 7.15 3.12 8.17
CA ALA A 69 8.26 3.27 9.10
C ALA A 69 7.92 2.83 10.53
N LEU A 70 6.77 3.23 11.07
CA LEU A 70 6.38 2.90 12.45
C LEU A 70 5.85 1.48 12.61
N TRP A 71 5.46 0.84 11.50
CA TRP A 71 5.10 -0.58 11.45
C TRP A 71 6.26 -1.47 10.94
N LYS A 72 7.52 -1.03 11.14
CA LYS A 72 8.73 -1.73 10.64
C LYS A 72 8.97 -3.16 11.14
N HIS A 73 8.26 -3.59 12.17
CA HIS A 73 8.29 -4.99 12.65
C HIS A 73 7.58 -5.96 11.70
N VAL A 74 6.77 -5.44 10.78
CA VAL A 74 6.10 -6.22 9.72
C VAL A 74 6.32 -5.65 8.32
N VAL A 75 6.43 -4.32 8.16
CA VAL A 75 6.73 -3.67 6.87
C VAL A 75 8.22 -3.37 6.79
N HIS A 76 8.95 -4.09 5.94
CA HIS A 76 10.36 -3.81 5.72
C HIS A 76 10.56 -2.78 4.62
N ASP A 77 10.52 -1.49 5.00
CA ASP A 77 10.85 -0.36 4.13
C ASP A 77 11.97 0.48 4.78
N PRO A 78 13.23 0.29 4.37
CA PRO A 78 14.37 0.98 5.00
C PRO A 78 14.40 2.48 4.69
N LEU A 79 13.65 2.94 3.68
CA LEU A 79 13.61 4.34 3.26
C LEU A 79 12.41 5.08 3.84
N ALA A 80 11.46 4.37 4.43
CA ALA A 80 10.23 4.96 4.96
C ALA A 80 10.49 6.05 6.01
N GLU A 81 11.47 5.87 6.91
CA GLU A 81 11.75 6.86 7.97
C GLU A 81 12.24 8.20 7.40
N VAL A 82 13.20 8.17 6.45
CA VAL A 82 13.71 9.40 5.84
C VAL A 82 12.69 10.04 4.90
N LEU A 83 11.92 9.24 4.16
CA LEU A 83 10.86 9.74 3.28
C LEU A 83 9.66 10.30 4.05
N ALA A 84 9.42 9.81 5.27
CA ALA A 84 8.36 10.30 6.14
C ALA A 84 8.69 11.65 6.77
N GLY A 85 9.94 11.89 7.17
CA GLY A 85 10.30 13.10 7.90
C GLY A 85 9.90 13.10 9.38
N GLU A 86 10.56 13.94 10.17
CA GLU A 86 10.39 14.01 11.62
C GLU A 86 8.93 14.29 12.03
N THR A 87 8.31 15.30 11.43
CA THR A 87 6.96 15.75 11.80
C THR A 87 5.91 14.66 11.68
N TYR A 88 5.91 13.94 10.55
CA TYR A 88 4.94 12.87 10.32
C TYR A 88 5.24 11.61 11.14
N MET A 89 6.52 11.29 11.35
CA MET A 89 6.94 10.23 12.27
C MET A 89 6.48 10.49 13.70
N ARG A 90 6.72 11.69 14.24
CA ARG A 90 6.28 12.07 15.60
C ARG A 90 4.75 12.08 15.70
N SER A 91 4.08 12.69 14.73
CA SER A 91 2.61 12.78 14.74
C SER A 91 1.94 11.40 14.77
N LEU A 92 2.39 10.46 13.93
CA LEU A 92 1.82 9.12 13.91
C LEU A 92 2.23 8.30 15.12
N TYR A 93 3.47 8.46 15.61
CA TYR A 93 3.93 7.81 16.84
C TYR A 93 3.06 8.20 18.04
N ASP A 94 2.78 9.49 18.21
CA ASP A 94 1.94 9.99 19.30
C ASP A 94 0.51 9.46 19.21
N LYS A 95 -0.04 9.33 17.98
CA LYS A 95 -1.34 8.69 17.75
C LYS A 95 -1.31 7.21 18.16
N ILE A 96 -0.31 6.44 17.71
CA ILE A 96 -0.15 5.03 18.10
C ILE A 96 -0.05 4.89 19.62
N LYS A 97 0.74 5.73 20.28
CA LYS A 97 0.87 5.75 21.73
C LYS A 97 -0.47 6.02 22.42
N LYS A 98 -1.21 7.02 21.94
CA LYS A 98 -2.54 7.37 22.45
C LYS A 98 -3.55 6.23 22.25
N ASP A 99 -3.55 5.59 21.08
CA ASP A 99 -4.46 4.48 20.78
C ASP A 99 -4.20 3.30 21.71
N ARG A 100 -2.94 2.97 21.97
CA ARG A 100 -2.55 1.92 22.92
C ARG A 100 -2.97 2.24 24.35
N LEU A 101 -2.67 3.44 24.84
CA LEU A 101 -3.03 3.88 26.19
C LEU A 101 -4.55 3.86 26.43
N ASN A 102 -5.34 4.11 25.38
CA ASN A 102 -6.80 4.11 25.46
C ASN A 102 -7.44 2.76 25.11
N ASN A 103 -6.65 1.70 24.86
CA ASN A 103 -7.14 0.40 24.37
C ASN A 103 -8.08 0.57 23.16
N ALA A 104 -7.67 1.41 22.20
CA ALA A 104 -8.43 1.65 20.99
C ALA A 104 -8.64 0.34 20.22
N ARG A 105 -9.82 0.21 19.60
CA ARG A 105 -10.19 -0.96 18.78
C ARG A 105 -9.32 -1.09 17.52
N GLU A 106 -8.62 -0.04 17.15
CA GLU A 106 -7.67 0.00 16.04
C GLU A 106 -6.47 0.84 16.48
N ILE A 107 -5.27 0.39 16.13
CA ILE A 107 -4.03 1.16 16.33
C ILE A 107 -3.69 1.88 15.03
N SER A 108 -3.47 3.19 15.11
CA SER A 108 -3.13 4.04 13.96
C SER A 108 -2.01 3.45 13.09
N GLY A 109 -2.21 3.50 11.77
CA GLY A 109 -1.26 3.00 10.78
C GLY A 109 -1.37 1.51 10.46
N VAL A 110 -2.16 0.70 11.21
CA VAL A 110 -2.33 -0.73 10.90
C VAL A 110 -2.90 -0.94 9.49
N ILE A 111 -3.83 -0.08 9.07
CA ILE A 111 -4.39 -0.12 7.71
C ILE A 111 -3.32 0.11 6.64
N LEU A 112 -2.35 1.00 6.90
CA LEU A 112 -1.25 1.28 5.97
C LEU A 112 -0.27 0.10 5.91
N ALA A 113 -0.05 -0.58 7.04
CA ALA A 113 0.78 -1.78 7.09
C ALA A 113 0.14 -2.93 6.29
N VAL A 114 -1.15 -3.23 6.54
CA VAL A 114 -1.91 -4.23 5.80
C VAL A 114 -1.94 -3.91 4.31
N ARG A 115 -2.22 -2.64 3.95
CA ARG A 115 -2.24 -2.19 2.56
C ARG A 115 -0.89 -2.41 1.88
N THR A 116 0.20 -1.96 2.50
CA THR A 116 1.56 -2.13 1.95
C THR A 116 1.86 -3.60 1.69
N LEU A 117 1.62 -4.48 2.67
CA LEU A 117 1.88 -5.92 2.58
C LEU A 117 1.02 -6.60 1.51
N TRP A 118 -0.23 -6.18 1.37
CA TRP A 118 -1.12 -6.68 0.33
C TRP A 118 -0.60 -6.34 -1.06
N PHE A 119 -0.29 -5.06 -1.31
CA PHE A 119 0.24 -4.62 -2.60
C PHE A 119 1.56 -5.30 -2.94
N ASP A 120 2.48 -5.41 -1.97
CA ASP A 120 3.76 -6.10 -2.16
C ASP A 120 3.55 -7.58 -2.55
N SER A 121 2.67 -8.28 -1.83
CA SER A 121 2.36 -9.68 -2.09
C SER A 121 1.68 -9.89 -3.44
N LYS A 122 0.73 -9.03 -3.82
CA LYS A 122 0.05 -9.15 -5.12
C LYS A 122 0.96 -8.75 -6.28
N LEU A 123 1.83 -7.77 -6.10
CA LEU A 123 2.83 -7.38 -7.10
C LEU A 123 3.78 -8.55 -7.37
N GLU A 124 4.34 -9.16 -6.33
CA GLU A 124 5.18 -10.35 -6.47
C GLU A 124 4.45 -11.51 -7.15
N ALA A 125 3.20 -11.80 -6.73
CA ALA A 125 2.40 -12.86 -7.33
C ALA A 125 2.10 -12.60 -8.82
N ALA A 126 1.78 -11.35 -9.20
CA ALA A 126 1.52 -10.96 -10.58
C ALA A 126 2.76 -11.10 -11.46
N LEU A 127 3.92 -10.64 -10.99
CA LEU A 127 5.18 -10.78 -11.72
C LEU A 127 5.60 -12.24 -11.89
N ASN A 128 5.42 -13.07 -10.86
CA ASN A 128 5.68 -14.51 -10.95
C ASN A 128 4.74 -15.25 -11.92
N ALA A 129 3.56 -14.70 -12.19
CA ALA A 129 2.59 -15.27 -13.13
C ALA A 129 2.86 -14.88 -14.59
N PHE A 130 3.78 -13.95 -14.86
CA PHE A 130 4.22 -13.67 -16.22
C PHE A 130 5.22 -14.75 -16.67
N ASP A 131 4.87 -15.52 -17.69
CA ASP A 131 5.70 -16.60 -18.23
C ASP A 131 6.98 -16.05 -18.91
N GLY A 132 8.05 -15.85 -18.14
CA GLY A 132 9.44 -15.67 -18.62
C GLY A 132 9.72 -14.44 -19.51
N GLY A 133 8.73 -13.56 -19.74
CA GLY A 133 8.87 -12.32 -20.50
C GLY A 133 9.34 -11.14 -19.65
N GLU A 134 9.98 -10.15 -20.27
CA GLU A 134 10.28 -8.89 -19.59
C GLU A 134 8.99 -8.17 -19.19
N ALA A 135 8.78 -8.01 -17.88
CA ALA A 135 7.64 -7.32 -17.30
C ALA A 135 7.96 -5.84 -17.03
N GLN A 136 6.90 -5.05 -16.91
CA GLN A 136 6.96 -3.66 -16.49
C GLN A 136 6.04 -3.42 -15.29
N VAL A 137 6.43 -2.49 -14.44
CA VAL A 137 5.60 -2.03 -13.32
C VAL A 137 5.45 -0.53 -13.42
N VAL A 138 4.22 -0.04 -13.34
CA VAL A 138 3.92 1.39 -13.34
C VAL A 138 3.27 1.75 -12.01
N LEU A 139 3.95 2.59 -11.23
CA LEU A 139 3.46 3.16 -9.97
C LEU A 139 2.83 4.53 -10.30
N LEU A 140 1.51 4.61 -10.39
CA LEU A 140 0.79 5.87 -10.66
C LEU A 140 0.52 6.61 -9.35
N GLY A 141 0.99 7.86 -9.26
CA GLY A 141 1.08 8.62 -8.00
C GLY A 141 2.04 7.95 -7.03
N ALA A 142 3.26 7.73 -7.50
CA ALA A 142 4.29 6.99 -6.77
C ALA A 142 4.57 7.56 -5.37
N GLY A 143 4.38 8.86 -5.15
CA GLY A 143 4.61 9.55 -3.90
C GLY A 143 5.93 9.13 -3.27
N MET A 144 5.89 8.77 -1.99
CA MET A 144 7.03 8.26 -1.23
C MET A 144 7.17 6.73 -1.28
N ASP A 145 6.67 6.05 -2.32
CA ASP A 145 6.85 4.60 -2.48
C ASP A 145 8.34 4.23 -2.65
N ALA A 146 8.80 3.19 -1.97
CA ALA A 146 10.19 2.71 -2.02
C ALA A 146 10.33 1.31 -2.63
N ARG A 147 9.28 0.74 -3.24
CA ARG A 147 9.26 -0.64 -3.78
C ARG A 147 10.44 -0.94 -4.70
N ALA A 148 10.77 -0.04 -5.61
CA ALA A 148 11.91 -0.18 -6.54
C ALA A 148 13.26 -0.34 -5.82
N TYR A 149 13.36 0.11 -4.57
CA TYR A 149 14.57 0.01 -3.76
C TYR A 149 14.59 -1.21 -2.82
N ARG A 150 13.44 -1.83 -2.53
CA ARG A 150 13.32 -2.84 -1.46
C ARG A 150 12.74 -4.19 -1.87
N LEU A 151 12.03 -4.30 -2.99
CA LEU A 151 11.37 -5.55 -3.41
C LEU A 151 12.24 -6.36 -4.36
N SER A 152 12.66 -7.55 -3.92
CA SER A 152 13.49 -8.48 -4.70
C SER A 152 12.82 -8.98 -5.98
N CYS A 153 11.49 -9.09 -6.01
CA CYS A 153 10.73 -9.49 -7.21
C CYS A 153 10.88 -8.51 -8.38
N LEU A 154 11.34 -7.28 -8.12
CA LEU A 154 11.56 -6.26 -9.16
C LEU A 154 12.93 -6.34 -9.83
N LYS A 155 13.82 -7.24 -9.40
CA LYS A 155 15.21 -7.32 -9.86
C LYS A 155 15.37 -7.38 -11.39
N GLU A 156 14.45 -8.04 -12.07
CA GLU A 156 14.46 -8.18 -13.54
C GLU A 156 13.36 -7.34 -14.23
N THR A 157 12.74 -6.41 -13.49
CA THR A 157 11.56 -5.64 -13.91
C THR A 157 11.90 -4.16 -14.07
N ASN A 158 11.45 -3.55 -15.17
CA ASN A 158 11.55 -2.10 -15.35
C ASN A 158 10.40 -1.41 -14.60
N VAL A 159 10.74 -0.47 -13.71
CA VAL A 159 9.76 0.25 -12.89
C VAL A 159 9.64 1.70 -13.37
N PHE A 160 8.41 2.18 -13.51
CA PHE A 160 8.09 3.56 -13.85
C PHE A 160 7.37 4.20 -12.66
N GLU A 161 7.90 5.29 -12.13
CA GLU A 161 7.22 6.14 -11.18
C GLU A 161 6.61 7.33 -11.92
N VAL A 162 5.28 7.43 -11.93
CA VAL A 162 4.56 8.54 -12.56
C VAL A 162 3.96 9.40 -11.47
N ASP A 163 4.39 10.66 -11.38
CA ASP A 163 3.89 11.61 -10.38
C ASP A 163 4.22 13.06 -10.78
N PHE A 164 3.78 14.01 -9.97
CA PHE A 164 4.11 15.42 -10.11
C PHE A 164 5.63 15.66 -10.11
N PRO A 165 6.13 16.56 -10.98
CA PRO A 165 7.56 16.87 -11.08
C PRO A 165 8.18 17.19 -9.71
N GLU A 166 7.51 18.00 -8.90
CA GLU A 166 7.96 18.44 -7.60
C GLU A 166 8.07 17.28 -6.60
N VAL A 167 7.08 16.37 -6.59
CA VAL A 167 7.08 15.20 -5.71
C VAL A 167 8.24 14.26 -6.06
N LEU A 168 8.45 13.98 -7.34
CA LEU A 168 9.54 13.14 -7.83
C LEU A 168 10.91 13.76 -7.53
N GLN A 169 11.05 15.07 -7.74
CA GLN A 169 12.30 15.78 -7.48
C GLN A 169 12.64 15.77 -5.98
N THR A 170 11.68 16.13 -5.12
CA THR A 170 11.89 16.13 -3.66
C THR A 170 12.26 14.74 -3.15
N LYS A 171 11.53 13.69 -3.57
CA LYS A 171 11.89 12.30 -3.22
C LYS A 171 13.29 11.93 -3.66
N THR A 172 13.66 12.26 -4.91
CA THR A 172 14.99 11.96 -5.45
C THR A 172 16.08 12.63 -4.62
N THR A 173 15.91 13.90 -4.26
CA THR A 173 16.88 14.64 -3.44
C THR A 173 16.98 14.07 -2.02
N ILE A 174 15.86 13.68 -1.39
CA ILE A 174 15.88 13.01 -0.08
C ILE A 174 16.68 11.69 -0.15
N LEU A 175 16.44 10.89 -1.20
CA LEU A 175 17.14 9.61 -1.39
C LEU A 175 18.63 9.78 -1.68
N GLN A 176 19.01 10.81 -2.43
CA GLN A 176 20.41 11.16 -2.69
C GLN A 176 21.14 11.57 -1.40
N ALA A 177 20.54 12.46 -0.61
CA ALA A 177 21.08 12.87 0.69
C ALA A 177 21.23 11.66 1.64
N SER A 178 20.27 10.73 1.60
CA SER A 178 20.36 9.47 2.35
C SER A 178 21.55 8.62 1.93
N ALA A 179 21.79 8.47 0.63
CA ALA A 179 22.89 7.66 0.11
C ALA A 179 24.26 8.25 0.48
N GLU A 180 24.40 9.59 0.44
CA GLU A 180 25.66 10.29 0.73
C GLU A 180 26.04 10.26 2.23
N SER A 181 25.06 10.20 3.13
CA SER A 181 25.28 10.24 4.58
C SER A 181 25.77 8.92 5.20
N THR A 182 25.57 7.79 4.51
CA THR A 182 25.87 6.47 5.07
C THR A 182 27.34 6.11 4.82
N ASN A 183 28.17 6.23 5.87
CA ASN A 183 29.59 5.83 5.85
C ASN A 183 29.80 4.33 5.51
N GLU A 184 28.74 3.53 5.53
CA GLU A 184 28.70 2.17 5.01
C GLU A 184 28.25 2.22 3.54
N HIS A 185 29.21 2.16 2.61
CA HIS A 185 29.02 2.24 1.15
C HIS A 185 28.22 1.05 0.54
N GLN A 186 27.28 0.44 1.27
CA GLN A 186 26.50 -0.72 0.81
C GLN A 186 25.00 -0.51 0.61
N HIS A 187 24.33 0.54 1.09
CA HIS A 187 22.86 0.40 1.34
C HIS A 187 21.91 1.45 0.78
N LEU A 188 22.04 1.78 -0.51
CA LEU A 188 20.92 2.35 -1.29
C LEU A 188 21.00 1.93 -2.76
N MET A 189 21.40 0.68 -3.01
CA MET A 189 21.28 0.10 -4.35
C MET A 189 19.80 -0.13 -4.66
N MET A 190 19.35 0.48 -5.74
CA MET A 190 18.08 0.15 -6.37
C MET A 190 18.01 -1.37 -6.59
N THR A 191 16.94 -2.00 -6.10
CA THR A 191 16.74 -3.43 -6.25
C THR A 191 16.17 -3.77 -7.62
N ALA A 192 15.33 -2.89 -8.18
CA ALA A 192 14.73 -3.06 -9.50
C ALA A 192 15.77 -3.04 -10.64
N LYS A 193 15.45 -3.65 -11.79
CA LYS A 193 16.31 -3.62 -12.99
C LYS A 193 16.57 -2.20 -13.46
N SER A 194 15.52 -1.39 -13.48
CA SER A 194 15.58 0.04 -13.78
C SER A 194 14.45 0.77 -13.06
N LEU A 195 14.67 2.06 -12.80
CA LEU A 195 13.67 2.97 -12.27
C LEU A 195 13.67 4.24 -13.12
N THR A 196 12.58 4.46 -13.84
CA THR A 196 12.37 5.66 -14.64
C THR A 196 11.31 6.53 -13.99
N ARG A 197 11.66 7.78 -13.71
CA ARG A 197 10.73 8.78 -13.16
C ARG A 197 10.11 9.58 -14.30
N VAL A 198 8.80 9.57 -14.37
CA VAL A 198 8.00 10.22 -15.41
C VAL A 198 7.23 11.37 -14.77
N ALA A 199 7.71 12.59 -14.99
CA ALA A 199 7.10 13.80 -14.48
C ALA A 199 5.80 14.10 -15.24
N ALA A 200 4.66 13.71 -14.67
CA ALA A 200 3.35 13.86 -15.29
C ALA A 200 2.25 13.91 -14.23
N ASP A 201 1.26 14.78 -14.47
CA ASP A 201 -0.03 14.71 -13.78
C ASP A 201 -0.94 13.75 -14.55
N ILE A 202 -1.42 12.70 -13.88
CA ILE A 202 -2.29 11.70 -14.51
C ILE A 202 -3.68 12.23 -14.88
N ARG A 203 -4.00 13.48 -14.51
CA ARG A 203 -5.21 14.20 -14.93
C ARG A 203 -5.05 14.85 -16.31
N ASP A 204 -3.82 15.06 -16.76
CA ASP A 204 -3.53 15.68 -18.06
C ASP A 204 -3.58 14.63 -19.17
N SER A 205 -4.07 14.99 -20.36
CA SER A 205 -4.22 14.02 -21.47
C SER A 205 -2.90 13.44 -22.00
N ASP A 206 -1.75 14.03 -21.67
CA ASP A 206 -0.43 13.67 -22.22
C ASP A 206 0.41 12.75 -21.32
N TRP A 207 -0.09 12.35 -20.13
CA TRP A 207 0.69 11.54 -19.19
C TRP A 207 1.13 10.19 -19.77
N LEU A 208 0.28 9.59 -20.61
CA LEU A 208 0.56 8.31 -21.25
C LEU A 208 1.63 8.43 -22.35
N GLU A 209 1.59 9.53 -23.11
CA GLU A 209 2.62 9.85 -24.11
C GLU A 209 3.98 10.06 -23.42
N LYS A 210 4.02 10.85 -22.34
CA LYS A 210 5.23 11.03 -21.51
C LYS A 210 5.77 9.70 -20.98
N LEU A 211 4.89 8.80 -20.56
CA LEU A 211 5.26 7.46 -20.10
C LEU A 211 5.90 6.63 -21.23
N GLN A 212 5.28 6.61 -22.42
CA GLN A 212 5.81 5.92 -23.60
C GLN A 212 7.16 6.50 -24.06
N MET A 213 7.28 7.83 -24.12
CA MET A 213 8.54 8.51 -24.45
C MET A 213 9.67 8.20 -23.45
N SER A 214 9.31 7.85 -22.22
CA SER A 214 10.26 7.45 -21.17
C SER A 214 10.69 5.97 -21.26
N GLY A 215 10.22 5.25 -22.28
CA GLY A 215 10.61 3.86 -22.55
C GLY A 215 9.59 2.81 -22.10
N PHE A 216 8.37 3.21 -21.72
CA PHE A 216 7.28 2.26 -21.52
C PHE A 216 6.86 1.61 -22.85
N VAL A 217 6.68 0.29 -22.89
CA VAL A 217 6.31 -0.46 -24.10
C VAL A 217 4.89 -1.05 -23.92
N PRO A 218 3.86 -0.48 -24.58
CA PRO A 218 2.46 -0.93 -24.55
C PRO A 218 2.21 -2.44 -24.65
N GLU A 219 3.03 -3.13 -25.45
CA GLU A 219 2.85 -4.54 -25.76
C GLU A 219 3.45 -5.48 -24.69
N LYS A 220 4.21 -4.96 -23.72
CA LYS A 220 4.81 -5.77 -22.64
C LYS A 220 3.86 -5.96 -21.47
N ASN A 221 3.91 -7.15 -20.87
CA ASN A 221 3.12 -7.47 -19.69
C ASN A 221 3.37 -6.44 -18.58
N THR A 222 2.30 -5.86 -18.05
CA THR A 222 2.39 -4.71 -17.15
C THR A 222 1.55 -4.90 -15.90
N VAL A 223 2.16 -4.63 -14.73
CA VAL A 223 1.43 -4.44 -13.47
C VAL A 223 1.30 -2.95 -13.19
N TRP A 224 0.07 -2.45 -13.15
CA TRP A 224 -0.27 -1.07 -12.80
C TRP A 224 -0.63 -1.02 -11.31
N VAL A 225 0.04 -0.16 -10.56
CA VAL A 225 -0.19 0.03 -9.12
C VAL A 225 -0.77 1.42 -8.88
N LEU A 226 -2.01 1.47 -8.42
CA LEU A 226 -2.74 2.67 -8.05
C LEU A 226 -3.04 2.60 -6.54
N GLU A 227 -1.98 2.68 -5.73
CA GLU A 227 -2.11 2.67 -4.27
C GLU A 227 -2.40 4.08 -3.76
N GLY A 228 -3.60 4.28 -3.23
CA GLY A 228 -3.97 5.46 -2.49
C GLY A 228 -4.16 6.71 -3.33
N ILE A 229 -4.51 6.56 -4.61
CA ILE A 229 -4.62 7.67 -5.56
C ILE A 229 -6.04 7.91 -6.08
N LEU A 230 -6.81 6.85 -6.34
CA LEU A 230 -8.07 6.95 -7.09
C LEU A 230 -9.07 7.90 -6.45
N TYR A 231 -9.18 7.88 -5.12
CA TYR A 231 -10.12 8.71 -4.38
C TYR A 231 -9.77 10.21 -4.37
N TYR A 232 -8.56 10.61 -4.80
CA TYR A 232 -8.18 12.02 -5.00
C TYR A 232 -8.54 12.57 -6.38
N LEU A 233 -8.92 11.70 -7.31
CA LEU A 233 -9.32 12.09 -8.66
C LEU A 233 -10.81 12.43 -8.69
N SER A 234 -11.19 13.35 -9.57
CA SER A 234 -12.60 13.50 -9.93
C SER A 234 -13.11 12.19 -10.54
N HIS A 235 -14.43 11.99 -10.51
CA HIS A 235 -15.02 10.79 -11.10
C HIS A 235 -14.63 10.59 -12.58
N SER A 236 -14.59 11.65 -13.38
CA SER A 236 -14.19 11.56 -14.79
C SER A 236 -12.75 11.08 -14.96
N HIS A 237 -11.80 11.68 -14.23
CA HIS A 237 -10.39 11.31 -14.34
C HIS A 237 -10.13 9.88 -13.82
N ALA A 238 -10.75 9.48 -12.70
CA ALA A 238 -10.62 8.13 -12.18
C ALA A 238 -11.13 7.09 -13.20
N MET A 239 -12.30 7.34 -13.80
CA MET A 239 -12.88 6.45 -14.81
C MET A 239 -12.05 6.39 -16.10
N GLU A 240 -11.49 7.53 -16.53
CA GLU A 240 -10.61 7.60 -17.69
C GLU A 240 -9.32 6.80 -17.48
N VAL A 241 -8.62 7.00 -16.35
CA VAL A 241 -7.41 6.22 -16.01
C VAL A 241 -7.70 4.73 -15.95
N LEU A 242 -8.78 4.32 -15.27
CA LEU A 242 -9.17 2.91 -15.17
C LEU A 242 -9.49 2.31 -16.54
N LYS A 243 -10.16 3.07 -17.43
CA LYS A 243 -10.48 2.62 -18.78
C LYS A 243 -9.23 2.49 -19.66
N ILE A 244 -8.31 3.46 -19.60
CA ILE A 244 -7.02 3.39 -20.32
C ILE A 244 -6.27 2.11 -19.91
N ILE A 245 -6.20 1.81 -18.61
CA ILE A 245 -5.53 0.58 -18.13
C ILE A 245 -6.29 -0.67 -18.60
N ALA A 246 -7.62 -0.66 -18.57
CA ALA A 246 -8.42 -1.79 -19.05
C ALA A 246 -8.21 -2.05 -20.55
N ASP A 247 -8.06 -1.01 -21.37
CA ASP A 247 -7.82 -1.14 -22.82
C ASP A 247 -6.49 -1.87 -23.12
N TYR A 248 -5.47 -1.77 -22.25
CA TYR A 248 -4.23 -2.56 -22.38
C TYR A 248 -4.45 -4.07 -22.24
N CYS A 249 -5.54 -4.53 -21.62
CA CYS A 249 -5.89 -5.95 -21.56
C CYS A 249 -6.10 -6.56 -22.96
N THR A 250 -6.42 -5.75 -23.98
CA THR A 250 -6.56 -6.24 -25.37
C THR A 250 -5.22 -6.38 -26.09
N LEU A 251 -4.15 -5.81 -25.55
CA LEU A 251 -2.81 -5.81 -26.15
C LEU A 251 -1.85 -6.78 -25.47
N THR A 252 -1.90 -6.87 -24.14
CA THR A 252 -0.92 -7.62 -23.35
C THR A 252 -1.51 -8.14 -22.04
N HIS A 253 -0.81 -9.02 -21.33
CA HIS A 253 -1.25 -9.43 -20.00
C HIS A 253 -1.08 -8.24 -19.05
N THR A 254 -2.22 -7.72 -18.60
CA THR A 254 -2.31 -6.52 -17.77
C THR A 254 -2.88 -6.90 -16.42
N VAL A 255 -2.24 -6.44 -15.35
CA VAL A 255 -2.72 -6.55 -13.98
C VAL A 255 -2.86 -5.15 -13.39
N LEU A 256 -4.02 -4.83 -12.83
CA LEU A 256 -4.28 -3.64 -12.04
C LEU A 256 -4.32 -4.05 -10.55
N LEU A 257 -3.49 -3.40 -9.75
CA LEU A 257 -3.57 -3.39 -8.29
C LEU A 257 -4.02 -2.00 -7.87
N ALA A 258 -5.15 -1.91 -7.18
CA ALA A 258 -5.71 -0.62 -6.77
C ALA A 258 -6.43 -0.72 -5.42
N ASP A 259 -6.53 0.40 -4.71
CA ASP A 259 -7.43 0.53 -3.57
C ASP A 259 -8.61 1.46 -3.86
N PHE A 260 -9.78 1.11 -3.33
CA PHE A 260 -11.01 1.87 -3.50
C PHE A 260 -11.61 2.18 -2.14
N MET A 261 -12.08 3.40 -1.98
CA MET A 261 -12.94 3.78 -0.87
C MET A 261 -14.40 3.55 -1.22
N ASN A 262 -15.21 3.15 -0.24
CA ASN A 262 -16.66 3.15 -0.37
C ASN A 262 -17.23 4.56 -0.08
N LYS A 263 -18.51 4.78 -0.36
CA LYS A 263 -19.13 6.10 -0.22
C LYS A 263 -18.99 6.71 1.19
N PRO A 264 -19.28 5.99 2.30
CA PRO A 264 -19.01 6.47 3.66
C PRO A 264 -17.60 6.99 3.90
N SER A 265 -16.58 6.33 3.34
CA SER A 265 -15.17 6.72 3.54
C SER A 265 -14.85 8.11 3.01
N THR A 266 -15.57 8.62 2.00
CA THR A 266 -15.31 9.98 1.50
C THR A 266 -15.65 11.06 2.53
N THR A 267 -16.50 10.72 3.52
CA THR A 267 -16.87 11.65 4.61
C THR A 267 -15.74 11.88 5.62
N LEU A 268 -14.72 11.02 5.62
CA LEU A 268 -13.54 11.17 6.48
C LEU A 268 -12.73 12.43 6.13
N SER A 269 -12.78 12.86 4.87
CA SER A 269 -12.18 14.10 4.39
C SER A 269 -13.00 14.65 3.21
N ASN A 270 -14.11 15.32 3.54
CA ASN A 270 -15.06 15.86 2.55
C ASN A 270 -14.44 16.78 1.50
N SER A 271 -13.27 17.39 1.78
CA SER A 271 -12.60 18.33 0.86
C SER A 271 -11.54 17.68 -0.03
N MET A 272 -11.13 16.43 0.24
CA MET A 272 -10.03 15.78 -0.48
C MET A 272 -10.46 14.57 -1.31
N PHE A 273 -11.52 13.88 -0.90
CA PHE A 273 -11.95 12.66 -1.56
C PHE A 273 -13.10 12.92 -2.54
N HIS A 274 -12.85 12.70 -3.83
CA HIS A 274 -13.75 13.05 -4.94
C HIS A 274 -14.28 11.83 -5.69
N PHE A 275 -13.71 10.65 -5.47
CA PHE A 275 -14.12 9.40 -6.10
C PHE A 275 -14.26 8.27 -5.07
N TYR A 276 -15.23 7.40 -5.31
CA TYR A 276 -15.48 6.19 -4.53
C TYR A 276 -16.12 5.12 -5.42
N SER A 277 -16.05 3.87 -4.96
CA SER A 277 -16.85 2.77 -5.51
C SER A 277 -17.24 1.82 -4.38
N ASP A 278 -18.54 1.60 -4.21
CA ASP A 278 -19.04 0.60 -3.27
C ASP A 278 -18.84 -0.84 -3.78
N TRP A 279 -18.70 -0.99 -5.11
CA TRP A 279 -18.66 -2.28 -5.82
C TRP A 279 -17.59 -2.29 -6.92
N PRO A 280 -16.29 -2.16 -6.58
CA PRO A 280 -15.25 -2.17 -7.60
C PRO A 280 -15.14 -3.52 -8.35
N ASP A 281 -15.59 -4.61 -7.73
CA ASP A 281 -15.79 -5.93 -8.33
C ASP A 281 -16.88 -6.00 -9.42
N HIS A 282 -17.77 -5.01 -9.48
CA HIS A 282 -18.72 -4.83 -10.58
C HIS A 282 -18.27 -3.76 -11.58
N LEU A 283 -17.61 -2.72 -11.08
CA LEU A 283 -17.07 -1.62 -11.89
C LEU A 283 -16.00 -2.12 -12.87
N LEU A 284 -14.97 -2.80 -12.38
CA LEU A 284 -13.81 -3.16 -13.20
C LEU A 284 -14.16 -4.11 -14.36
N PRO A 285 -15.02 -5.14 -14.19
CA PRO A 285 -15.46 -5.95 -15.32
C PRO A 285 -16.20 -5.14 -16.39
N SER A 286 -16.95 -4.10 -16.00
CA SER A 286 -17.65 -3.22 -16.96
C SER A 286 -16.70 -2.38 -17.81
N LEU A 287 -15.43 -2.26 -17.41
CA LEU A 287 -14.38 -1.54 -18.13
C LEU A 287 -13.53 -2.44 -19.04
N GLY A 288 -13.65 -3.76 -18.92
CA GLY A 288 -12.92 -4.72 -19.77
C GLY A 288 -12.01 -5.70 -19.02
N PHE A 289 -11.88 -5.59 -17.69
CA PHE A 289 -11.13 -6.59 -16.91
C PHE A 289 -11.88 -7.93 -16.87
N SER A 290 -11.17 -9.02 -17.13
CA SER A 290 -11.78 -10.36 -17.24
C SER A 290 -11.80 -11.15 -15.93
N ASP A 291 -10.83 -10.90 -15.05
CA ASP A 291 -10.74 -11.47 -13.71
C ASP A 291 -10.60 -10.35 -12.69
N VAL A 292 -11.41 -10.38 -11.64
CA VAL A 292 -11.42 -9.34 -10.60
C VAL A 292 -11.59 -10.00 -9.24
N LYS A 293 -10.60 -9.80 -8.38
CA LYS A 293 -10.60 -10.23 -6.99
C LYS A 293 -10.63 -9.02 -6.07
N LEU A 294 -11.67 -8.94 -5.26
CA LEU A 294 -11.83 -7.93 -4.22
C LEU A 294 -11.49 -8.53 -2.87
N SER A 295 -10.68 -7.80 -2.11
CA SER A 295 -10.39 -8.04 -0.69
C SER A 295 -10.79 -6.81 0.11
N GLN A 296 -11.09 -6.98 1.38
CA GLN A 296 -11.24 -5.91 2.36
C GLN A 296 -10.23 -6.13 3.49
N ILE A 297 -9.77 -5.05 4.12
CA ILE A 297 -8.98 -5.12 5.35
C ILE A 297 -9.67 -6.07 6.35
N GLY A 298 -8.93 -7.07 6.83
CA GLY A 298 -9.44 -8.15 7.69
C GLY A 298 -9.76 -9.47 6.98
N ASP A 299 -9.79 -9.51 5.64
CA ASP A 299 -9.94 -10.75 4.89
C ASP A 299 -8.70 -11.67 5.04
N PRO A 300 -8.84 -12.99 4.80
CA PRO A 300 -7.73 -13.95 4.93
C PRO A 300 -6.47 -13.60 4.13
N ASP A 301 -6.57 -12.87 3.02
CA ASP A 301 -5.42 -12.38 2.25
C ASP A 301 -5.11 -10.90 2.46
N ALA A 302 -5.81 -10.22 3.37
CA ALA A 302 -5.67 -8.80 3.69
C ALA A 302 -5.74 -8.54 5.22
N HIS A 303 -5.12 -9.41 6.02
CA HIS A 303 -5.00 -9.22 7.48
C HIS A 303 -3.57 -9.36 8.02
N PHE A 304 -2.72 -10.21 7.41
CA PHE A 304 -1.29 -10.39 7.75
C PHE A 304 -0.99 -10.66 9.23
N GLY A 305 -1.95 -11.22 9.96
CA GLY A 305 -1.83 -11.40 11.42
C GLY A 305 -1.81 -10.09 12.21
N LEU A 306 -2.27 -8.97 11.64
CA LEU A 306 -2.27 -7.67 12.33
C LEU A 306 -3.60 -7.36 13.03
N LEU A 307 -4.64 -8.14 12.74
CA LEU A 307 -6.03 -7.88 13.16
C LEU A 307 -6.59 -9.02 14.03
N HIS A 308 -5.92 -9.30 15.14
CA HIS A 308 -6.25 -10.43 16.02
C HIS A 308 -7.44 -10.20 16.95
N ASP A 309 -7.74 -8.94 17.32
CA ASP A 309 -8.86 -8.63 18.19
C ASP A 309 -10.20 -8.80 17.42
N PRO A 310 -11.10 -9.71 17.84
CA PRO A 310 -12.41 -9.84 17.21
C PRO A 310 -13.25 -8.56 17.26
N LEU A 311 -12.99 -7.67 18.24
CA LEU A 311 -13.65 -6.38 18.39
C LEU A 311 -12.99 -5.26 17.56
N ASN A 312 -11.91 -5.58 16.83
CA ASN A 312 -11.27 -4.65 15.91
C ASN A 312 -12.27 -4.10 14.89
N LEU A 313 -12.12 -2.81 14.55
CA LEU A 313 -13.02 -2.10 13.64
C LEU A 313 -13.20 -2.86 12.31
N PHE A 314 -12.12 -3.36 11.70
CA PHE A 314 -12.18 -4.03 10.41
C PHE A 314 -12.87 -5.40 10.48
N ASN A 315 -12.71 -6.13 11.60
CA ASN A 315 -13.42 -7.38 11.83
C ASN A 315 -14.94 -7.16 11.95
N LYS A 316 -15.36 -6.10 12.65
CA LYS A 316 -16.77 -5.69 12.71
C LYS A 316 -17.30 -5.25 11.35
N LEU A 317 -16.53 -4.44 10.64
CA LEU A 317 -16.93 -4.00 9.30
C LEU A 317 -17.11 -5.20 8.36
N ARG A 318 -16.22 -6.19 8.40
CA ARG A 318 -16.29 -7.39 7.54
C ARG A 318 -17.51 -8.28 7.82
N SER A 319 -18.05 -8.28 9.04
CA SER A 319 -19.27 -9.04 9.34
C SER A 319 -20.55 -8.36 8.87
N LEU A 320 -20.49 -7.10 8.46
CA LEU A 320 -21.63 -6.33 7.97
C LEU A 320 -21.72 -6.39 6.43
N PRO A 321 -22.94 -6.47 5.84
CA PRO A 321 -23.14 -6.35 4.41
C PRO A 321 -22.54 -5.05 3.85
N ARG A 322 -21.89 -5.12 2.68
CA ARG A 322 -21.31 -3.95 1.98
C ARG A 322 -22.34 -2.87 1.63
N SER A 323 -23.62 -3.24 1.50
CA SER A 323 -24.72 -2.30 1.25
C SER A 323 -25.03 -1.39 2.44
N LEU A 324 -24.60 -1.74 3.65
CA LEU A 324 -24.77 -0.89 4.83
C LEU A 324 -23.74 0.26 4.81
N GLN A 325 -24.26 1.48 4.84
CA GLN A 325 -23.45 2.70 4.89
C GLN A 325 -23.21 3.19 6.32
N THR A 326 -24.04 2.77 7.28
CA THR A 326 -23.93 3.11 8.70
C THR A 326 -23.98 1.85 9.55
N HIS A 327 -23.22 1.84 10.64
CA HIS A 327 -23.16 0.72 11.56
C HIS A 327 -24.45 0.66 12.38
N PRO A 328 -25.12 -0.50 12.49
CA PRO A 328 -26.42 -0.62 13.15
C PRO A 328 -26.37 -0.30 14.66
N ASP A 329 -25.26 -0.65 15.32
CA ASP A 329 -25.17 -0.51 16.79
C ASP A 329 -24.87 0.90 17.28
N ASP A 330 -24.05 1.67 16.56
CA ASP A 330 -23.54 2.98 17.02
C ASP A 330 -23.75 4.12 16.02
N GLY A 331 -24.36 3.85 14.85
CA GLY A 331 -24.67 4.84 13.83
C GLY A 331 -23.44 5.42 13.11
N THR A 332 -22.24 4.94 13.39
CA THR A 332 -21.01 5.44 12.75
C THR A 332 -20.97 5.05 11.26
N PRO A 333 -20.36 5.85 10.38
CA PRO A 333 -20.23 5.49 8.97
C PRO A 333 -19.41 4.20 8.80
N CYS A 334 -19.89 3.27 7.96
CA CYS A 334 -19.15 2.06 7.60
C CYS A 334 -18.07 2.37 6.57
N CYS A 335 -16.99 3.01 7.00
CA CYS A 335 -15.86 3.36 6.14
C CYS A 335 -15.05 2.10 5.77
N ARG A 336 -14.94 1.82 4.47
CA ARG A 336 -14.22 0.66 3.92
C ARG A 336 -13.13 1.11 2.98
N LEU A 337 -12.04 0.34 3.02
CA LEU A 337 -11.00 0.33 2.00
C LEU A 337 -10.98 -1.07 1.37
N TYR A 338 -11.28 -1.12 0.08
CA TYR A 338 -11.20 -2.33 -0.72
C TYR A 338 -9.85 -2.39 -1.40
N LEU A 339 -9.22 -3.56 -1.38
CA LEU A 339 -7.98 -3.85 -2.09
C LEU A 339 -8.33 -4.77 -3.25
N VAL A 340 -8.06 -4.32 -4.47
CA VAL A 340 -8.59 -4.95 -5.68
C VAL A 340 -7.45 -5.31 -6.62
N GLN A 341 -7.43 -6.58 -7.01
CA GLN A 341 -6.62 -7.06 -8.12
C GLN A 341 -7.57 -7.32 -9.28
N ALA A 342 -7.30 -6.73 -10.44
CA ALA A 342 -8.01 -7.00 -11.67
C ALA A 342 -7.03 -7.33 -12.79
N SER A 343 -7.41 -8.19 -13.72
CA SER A 343 -6.51 -8.58 -14.82
C SER A 343 -7.26 -8.96 -16.10
N GLY A 344 -6.54 -8.86 -17.21
CA GLY A 344 -6.97 -9.31 -18.52
C GLY A 344 -5.81 -9.56 -19.46
N SER A 345 -6.08 -10.29 -20.52
CA SER A 345 -5.10 -10.59 -21.58
C SER A 345 -5.83 -10.80 -22.92
N PRO A 346 -5.16 -10.60 -24.08
CA PRO A 346 -5.80 -10.61 -25.40
C PRO A 346 -6.56 -11.90 -25.74
N ASN A 347 -6.21 -13.01 -25.08
CA ASN A 347 -6.74 -14.35 -25.38
C ASN A 347 -7.63 -14.94 -24.26
N GLN A 348 -7.89 -14.19 -23.18
CA GLN A 348 -8.85 -14.63 -22.15
C GLN A 348 -10.28 -14.32 -22.62
N LYS A 349 -11.05 -15.38 -22.89
CA LYS A 349 -12.51 -15.24 -23.10
C LYS A 349 -13.13 -14.74 -21.80
N ILE A 350 -13.77 -13.57 -21.84
CA ILE A 350 -14.69 -13.14 -20.79
C ILE A 350 -15.76 -14.24 -20.66
N PRO A 351 -15.97 -14.83 -19.47
CA PRO A 351 -17.01 -15.82 -19.30
C PRO A 351 -18.34 -15.15 -19.66
N ASN A 352 -19.00 -15.65 -20.71
CA ASN A 352 -20.37 -15.27 -21.04
C ASN A 352 -21.20 -15.45 -19.76
N ARG A 353 -21.63 -14.36 -19.13
CA ARG A 353 -22.71 -14.41 -18.16
C ARG A 353 -23.97 -14.73 -18.95
N GLY A 354 -24.22 -16.03 -19.13
CA GLY A 354 -25.46 -16.52 -19.68
C GLY A 354 -26.61 -16.00 -18.83
N ASN A 355 -27.47 -15.19 -19.45
CA ASN A 355 -28.83 -15.01 -18.97
C ASN A 355 -29.42 -16.42 -18.80
N SER A 356 -29.62 -16.82 -17.55
CA SER A 356 -30.53 -17.93 -17.25
C SER A 356 -31.90 -17.33 -16.94
N PRO A 357 -32.98 -17.93 -17.48
CA PRO A 357 -34.32 -17.33 -17.58
C PRO A 357 -35.03 -17.14 -16.24
#